data_AF-A0A396TXB0-F1
#
_entry.id   AF-A0A396TXB0-F1
#
_cell.length_a   1.000
_cell.length_b   1.000
_cell.length_c   1.000
_cell.angle_alpha   90.00
_cell.angle_beta   90.00
_cell.angle_gamma   90.00
#
_symmetry.space_group_name_H-M   'P 1'
#
loop_
_entity.id
_entity.type
_entity.pdbx_description
1 polymer ?
#
loop_
_entity_poly.entity_id
_entity_poly.type
_entity_poly.pdbx_seq_one_letter_code
_entity_poly.pdbx_strand_id
1 'polypeptide(L)'
;MSNPTEHNKTFIYGASYLGLALAQLFEQQNIDYEFIDAYAPRDRVLGKYLYRPDEISAEDKANAKIYISVLLPPVKTGVDDALFEQLTEMGFINLVSPYQTMEAFPKTLSIISHDGILWRNPNDENFTNQQGFETVLSYFNDERSKTLLTNIAKFRQSFAVKDYIKPDYCEEYFPPDIDLCTGLDKLHILDCGAFDGDTINQFFTAFKERIQSYKAFELENYQALTSAASSIKNAYPQANINCFPMGVGNTNEVLRFSSGDGAASHISDEGETEIFIVKLDDTHANSMVNLIKIDVEGADLDVISGAAELIKQQRPNIAVSCYHQPGHIWQIPQLIKTINPDYQLFLRQHGHYGFELTLYCIDKSRFNHVTKPFYN
;
A
#
# COMPACT_ATOMS: atom_id res chain seq x y z
N MET A 1 49.85 19.81 -18.87
CA MET A 1 49.30 18.45 -18.67
C MET A 1 48.07 18.60 -17.80
N SER A 2 46.91 18.61 -18.43
CA SER A 2 45.61 18.57 -17.75
C SER A 2 45.49 17.19 -17.09
N ASN A 3 45.24 17.16 -15.76
CA ASN A 3 44.88 15.92 -15.08
C ASN A 3 43.73 15.25 -15.84
N PRO A 4 43.78 13.93 -16.10
CA PRO A 4 42.60 13.23 -16.56
C PRO A 4 41.54 13.44 -15.48
N THR A 5 40.38 13.96 -15.86
CA THR A 5 39.22 14.01 -14.99
C THR A 5 39.01 12.61 -14.44
N GLU A 6 39.25 12.42 -13.13
CA GLU A 6 38.86 11.20 -12.42
C GLU A 6 37.37 10.99 -12.73
N HIS A 7 37.08 10.03 -13.60
CA HIS A 7 35.72 9.58 -13.79
C HIS A 7 35.37 8.79 -12.53
N ASN A 8 34.93 9.49 -11.48
CA ASN A 8 34.39 8.84 -10.30
C ASN A 8 33.21 7.99 -10.75
N LYS A 9 33.27 6.69 -10.45
CA LYS A 9 32.18 5.76 -10.77
C LYS A 9 30.87 6.28 -10.19
N THR A 10 29.77 5.91 -10.84
CA THR A 10 28.43 6.18 -10.33
C THR A 10 27.74 4.87 -10.02
N PHE A 11 27.14 4.78 -8.84
CA PHE A 11 26.32 3.65 -8.45
C PHE A 11 24.87 4.09 -8.21
N ILE A 12 23.94 3.21 -8.56
CA ILE A 12 22.55 3.28 -8.13
C ILE A 12 22.36 2.27 -7.01
N TYR A 13 22.07 2.75 -5.80
CA TYR A 13 21.76 1.88 -4.66
C TYR A 13 20.26 1.62 -4.62
N GLY A 14 19.86 0.37 -4.85
CA GLY A 14 18.48 -0.10 -5.00
C GLY A 14 18.10 -0.37 -6.46
N ALA A 15 17.64 -1.58 -6.76
CA ALA A 15 17.28 -2.01 -8.11
C ALA A 15 15.75 -2.24 -8.30
N SER A 16 14.95 -1.36 -7.68
CA SER A 16 13.47 -1.34 -7.76
C SER A 16 12.97 -0.11 -8.53
N TYR A 17 11.74 0.39 -8.28
CA TYR A 17 11.06 1.42 -9.06
C TYR A 17 11.92 2.65 -9.38
N LEU A 18 12.41 3.37 -8.36
CA LEU A 18 13.22 4.58 -8.57
C LEU A 18 14.59 4.28 -9.19
N GLY A 19 15.22 3.16 -8.81
CA GLY A 19 16.51 2.76 -9.37
C GLY A 19 16.43 2.40 -10.86
N LEU A 20 15.38 1.68 -11.26
CA LEU A 20 15.12 1.35 -12.67
C LEU A 20 14.77 2.59 -13.50
N ALA A 21 13.96 3.50 -12.95
CA ALA A 21 13.67 4.77 -13.60
C ALA A 21 14.92 5.66 -13.74
N LEU A 22 15.79 5.67 -12.73
CA LEU A 22 17.06 6.39 -12.76
C LEU A 22 18.02 5.79 -13.79
N ALA A 23 18.13 4.46 -13.83
CA ALA A 23 18.92 3.74 -14.83
C ALA A 23 18.49 4.08 -16.27
N GLN A 24 17.18 4.09 -16.53
CA GLN A 24 16.65 4.50 -17.84
C GLN A 24 17.08 5.93 -18.22
N LEU A 25 17.07 6.87 -17.26
CA LEU A 25 17.54 8.24 -17.51
C LEU A 25 19.06 8.31 -17.72
N PHE A 26 19.84 7.50 -16.99
CA PHE A 26 21.28 7.44 -17.15
C PHE A 26 21.67 6.92 -18.52
N GLU A 27 21.02 5.85 -19.00
CA GLU A 27 21.20 5.34 -20.36
C GLU A 27 20.87 6.40 -21.42
N GLN A 28 19.75 7.12 -21.27
CA GLN A 28 19.38 8.22 -22.19
C GLN A 28 20.40 9.38 -22.18
N GLN A 29 21.08 9.59 -21.06
CA GLN A 29 22.07 10.67 -20.88
C GLN A 29 23.51 10.20 -21.12
N ASN A 30 23.73 8.93 -21.48
CA ASN A 30 25.04 8.29 -21.59
C ASN A 30 25.89 8.43 -20.30
N ILE A 31 25.25 8.36 -19.13
CA ILE A 31 25.91 8.27 -17.83
C ILE A 31 26.21 6.80 -17.57
N ASP A 32 27.48 6.46 -17.35
CA ASP A 32 27.84 5.09 -16.95
C ASP A 32 27.53 4.85 -15.46
N TYR A 33 27.05 3.65 -15.15
CA TYR A 33 26.63 3.28 -13.81
C TYR A 33 26.64 1.77 -13.57
N GLU A 34 26.72 1.41 -12.30
CA GLU A 34 26.55 0.05 -11.79
C GLU A 34 25.48 0.03 -10.68
N PHE A 35 24.94 -1.15 -10.36
CA PHE A 35 23.94 -1.30 -9.30
C PHE A 35 24.54 -1.84 -8.01
N ILE A 36 24.08 -1.33 -6.88
CA ILE A 36 24.28 -1.91 -5.56
C ILE A 36 22.90 -2.26 -4.99
N ASP A 37 22.71 -3.48 -4.48
CA ASP A 37 21.50 -3.83 -3.74
C ASP A 37 21.79 -4.92 -2.70
N ALA A 38 21.50 -4.61 -1.44
CA ALA A 38 21.79 -5.49 -0.31
C ALA A 38 20.89 -6.73 -0.27
N TYR A 39 19.68 -6.65 -0.83
CA TYR A 39 18.63 -7.65 -0.58
C TYR A 39 17.98 -8.21 -1.85
N ALA A 40 18.31 -7.68 -3.04
CA ALA A 40 17.75 -8.19 -4.28
C ALA A 40 17.97 -9.71 -4.40
N PRO A 41 16.92 -10.51 -4.71
CA PRO A 41 17.01 -11.97 -4.84
C PRO A 41 17.69 -12.42 -6.15
N ARG A 42 18.36 -11.49 -6.84
CA ARG A 42 18.95 -11.64 -8.16
C ARG A 42 20.29 -10.93 -8.22
N ASP A 43 21.19 -11.43 -9.06
CA ASP A 43 22.54 -10.88 -9.21
C ASP A 43 22.70 -10.01 -10.47
N ARG A 44 21.64 -9.88 -11.28
CA ARG A 44 21.64 -9.03 -12.48
C ARG A 44 20.33 -8.29 -12.66
N VAL A 45 20.41 -7.10 -13.23
CA VAL A 45 19.28 -6.25 -13.60
C VAL A 45 19.68 -5.41 -14.82
N LEU A 46 18.79 -5.29 -15.82
CA LEU A 46 19.08 -4.60 -17.08
C LEU A 46 20.41 -5.04 -17.74
N GLY A 47 20.75 -6.34 -17.65
CA GLY A 47 22.01 -6.88 -18.17
C GLY A 47 23.28 -6.48 -17.42
N LYS A 48 23.20 -5.65 -16.37
CA LYS A 48 24.33 -5.29 -15.49
C LYS A 48 24.37 -6.20 -14.26
N TYR A 49 25.56 -6.40 -13.70
CA TYR A 49 25.73 -7.07 -12.42
C TYR A 49 25.23 -6.17 -11.30
N LEU A 50 24.63 -6.77 -10.28
CA LEU A 50 24.14 -6.11 -9.09
C LEU A 50 25.06 -6.50 -7.94
N TYR A 51 25.83 -5.53 -7.46
CA TYR A 51 26.80 -5.73 -6.41
C TYR A 51 26.13 -5.73 -5.03
N ARG A 52 26.65 -6.54 -4.11
CA ARG A 52 26.38 -6.38 -2.68
C ARG A 52 27.24 -5.24 -2.14
N PRO A 53 26.77 -4.50 -1.11
CA PRO A 53 27.55 -3.38 -0.57
C PRO A 53 28.97 -3.74 -0.10
N ASP A 54 29.18 -4.99 0.35
CA ASP A 54 30.48 -5.51 0.79
C ASP A 54 31.42 -5.91 -0.36
N GLU A 55 30.88 -6.07 -1.58
CA GLU A 55 31.68 -6.37 -2.77
C GLU A 55 32.32 -5.10 -3.36
N ILE A 56 31.88 -3.91 -2.94
CA ILE A 56 32.43 -2.64 -3.42
C ILE A 56 33.77 -2.35 -2.75
N SER A 57 34.77 -2.04 -3.56
CA SER A 57 36.13 -1.74 -3.11
C SER A 57 36.16 -0.51 -2.18
N ALA A 58 37.15 -0.45 -1.28
CA ALA A 58 37.32 0.71 -0.38
C ALA A 58 37.57 2.02 -1.16
N GLU A 59 38.23 1.93 -2.32
CA GLU A 59 38.45 3.06 -3.22
C GLU A 59 37.13 3.56 -3.82
N ASP A 60 36.30 2.66 -4.35
CA ASP A 60 35.00 3.01 -4.92
C ASP A 60 34.06 3.55 -3.83
N LYS A 61 34.06 2.98 -2.63
CA LYS A 61 33.28 3.50 -1.48
C LYS A 61 33.65 4.95 -1.14
N ALA A 62 34.93 5.30 -1.20
CA ALA A 62 35.42 6.63 -0.89
C ALA A 62 35.18 7.66 -2.02
N ASN A 63 35.27 7.23 -3.29
CA ASN A 63 35.35 8.15 -4.42
C ASN A 63 34.10 8.14 -5.32
N ALA A 64 33.38 7.02 -5.42
CA ALA A 64 32.22 6.91 -6.28
C ALA A 64 31.03 7.70 -5.74
N LYS A 65 30.18 8.19 -6.65
CA LYS A 65 28.91 8.85 -6.31
C LYS A 65 27.81 7.80 -6.22
N ILE A 66 27.09 7.78 -5.10
CA ILE A 66 26.05 6.78 -4.84
C ILE A 66 24.69 7.48 -4.81
N TYR A 67 23.87 7.26 -5.83
CA TYR A 67 22.47 7.70 -5.81
C TYR A 67 21.63 6.65 -5.11
N ILE A 68 21.17 6.97 -3.91
CA ILE A 68 20.25 6.09 -3.17
C ILE A 68 18.88 6.22 -3.83
N SER A 69 18.31 5.08 -4.18
CA SER A 69 17.01 4.95 -4.86
C SER A 69 16.06 4.00 -4.13
N VAL A 70 16.36 3.73 -2.86
CA VAL A 70 15.52 2.98 -1.94
C VAL A 70 14.75 3.97 -1.07
N LEU A 71 13.43 3.83 -1.04
CA LEU A 71 12.58 4.46 -0.04
C LEU A 71 12.10 3.34 0.87
N LEU A 72 12.45 3.43 2.15
CA LEU A 72 12.14 2.37 3.10
C LEU A 72 10.70 2.51 3.64
N PRO A 73 10.07 1.41 4.08
CA PRO A 73 8.75 1.48 4.72
C PRO A 73 8.75 2.47 5.89
N PRO A 74 7.77 3.38 5.97
CA PRO A 74 7.76 4.49 6.92
C PRO A 74 7.20 4.08 8.29
N VAL A 75 7.55 2.90 8.78
CA VAL A 75 7.04 2.36 10.05
C VAL A 75 7.48 3.17 11.29
N LYS A 76 8.52 4.00 11.16
CA LYS A 76 8.98 4.94 12.19
C LYS A 76 9.69 6.14 11.57
N THR A 77 9.87 7.20 12.34
CA THR A 77 10.65 8.37 11.91
C THR A 77 12.14 8.04 11.80
N GLY A 78 12.84 8.65 10.82
CA GLY A 78 14.30 8.52 10.67
C GLY A 78 14.78 7.23 10.00
N VAL A 79 13.90 6.46 9.35
CA VAL A 79 14.28 5.21 8.66
C VAL A 79 15.22 5.48 7.49
N ASP A 80 14.99 6.55 6.72
CA ASP A 80 15.89 6.96 5.64
C ASP A 80 17.27 7.40 6.17
N ASP A 81 17.31 8.05 7.34
CA ASP A 81 18.56 8.44 8.00
C ASP A 81 19.36 7.22 8.44
N ALA A 82 18.69 6.17 8.94
CA ALA A 82 19.33 4.93 9.35
C ALA A 82 20.02 4.19 8.19
N LEU A 83 19.41 4.19 6.99
CA LEU A 83 20.07 3.63 5.79
C LEU A 83 21.30 4.45 5.41
N PHE A 84 21.20 5.78 5.48
CA PHE A 84 22.31 6.68 5.18
C PHE A 84 23.48 6.48 6.15
N GLU A 85 23.19 6.37 7.45
CA GLU A 85 24.16 6.06 8.50
C GLU A 85 24.81 4.70 8.27
N GLN A 86 24.02 3.65 8.01
CA GLN A 86 24.53 2.31 7.71
C GLN A 86 25.52 2.33 6.54
N LEU A 87 25.18 2.97 5.42
CA LEU A 87 26.09 3.06 4.27
C LEU A 87 27.34 3.88 4.58
N THR A 88 27.21 4.94 5.38
CA THR A 88 28.36 5.73 5.83
C THR A 88 29.31 4.89 6.69
N GLU A 89 28.78 4.09 7.61
CA GLU A 89 29.56 3.15 8.45
C GLU A 89 30.26 2.07 7.62
N MET A 90 29.67 1.66 6.49
CA MET A 90 30.29 0.73 5.53
C MET A 90 31.40 1.36 4.69
N GLY A 91 31.62 2.68 4.83
CA GLY A 91 32.68 3.46 4.18
C GLY A 91 32.25 4.25 2.95
N PHE A 92 30.96 4.28 2.59
CA PHE A 92 30.48 5.08 1.47
C PHE A 92 30.46 6.57 1.83
N ILE A 93 31.18 7.40 1.06
CA ILE A 93 31.35 8.83 1.40
C ILE A 93 30.39 9.73 0.61
N ASN A 94 30.25 9.54 -0.71
CA ASN A 94 29.51 10.46 -1.57
C ASN A 94 28.07 9.98 -1.82
N LEU A 95 27.30 9.88 -0.75
CA LEU A 95 25.90 9.47 -0.77
C LEU A 95 24.96 10.62 -1.18
N VAL A 96 23.99 10.33 -2.05
CA VAL A 96 22.88 11.22 -2.41
C VAL A 96 21.59 10.57 -1.92
N SER A 97 20.86 11.25 -1.04
CA SER A 97 19.65 10.69 -0.44
C SER A 97 18.54 10.47 -1.48
N PRO A 98 17.53 9.61 -1.21
CA PRO A 98 16.46 9.33 -2.17
C PRO A 98 15.75 10.59 -2.70
N TYR A 99 15.45 11.56 -1.83
CA TYR A 99 14.81 12.80 -2.25
C TYR A 99 15.74 13.70 -3.06
N GLN A 100 17.03 13.77 -2.71
CA GLN A 100 18.01 14.49 -3.52
C GLN A 100 18.22 13.82 -4.89
N THR A 101 18.13 12.49 -4.96
CA THR A 101 18.14 11.74 -6.22
C THR A 101 16.95 12.11 -7.09
N MET A 102 15.74 12.20 -6.51
CA MET A 102 14.55 12.68 -7.22
C MET A 102 14.72 14.13 -7.70
N GLU A 103 15.26 15.02 -6.86
CA GLU A 103 15.51 16.42 -7.23
C GLU A 103 16.55 16.57 -8.35
N ALA A 104 17.60 15.75 -8.33
CA ALA A 104 18.61 15.71 -9.38
C ALA A 104 18.06 15.14 -10.70
N PHE A 105 17.14 14.18 -10.63
CA PHE A 105 16.54 13.50 -11.77
C PHE A 105 15.01 13.50 -11.70
N PRO A 106 14.34 14.66 -11.81
CA PRO A 106 12.90 14.79 -11.53
C PRO A 106 12.02 14.00 -12.52
N LYS A 107 12.54 13.66 -13.70
CA LYS A 107 11.85 12.82 -14.68
C LYS A 107 11.65 11.37 -14.21
N THR A 108 12.36 10.92 -13.17
CA THR A 108 12.18 9.57 -12.60
C THR A 108 10.75 9.36 -12.12
N LEU A 109 10.15 10.35 -11.44
CA LEU A 109 8.77 10.25 -10.95
C LEU A 109 7.76 10.16 -12.10
N SER A 110 8.02 10.84 -13.22
CA SER A 110 7.22 10.66 -14.43
C SER A 110 7.34 9.23 -14.95
N ILE A 111 8.55 8.68 -15.07
CA ILE A 111 8.75 7.29 -15.53
C ILE A 111 8.01 6.29 -14.64
N ILE A 112 8.19 6.39 -13.31
CA ILE A 112 7.53 5.52 -12.33
C ILE A 112 6.01 5.64 -12.44
N SER A 113 5.49 6.85 -12.62
CA SER A 113 4.05 7.08 -12.70
C SER A 113 3.41 6.57 -13.99
N HIS A 114 4.20 6.12 -14.98
CA HIS A 114 3.71 5.57 -16.26
C HIS A 114 4.00 4.06 -16.41
N ASP A 115 4.35 3.37 -15.32
CA ASP A 115 4.65 1.94 -15.34
C ASP A 115 3.41 1.05 -15.53
N GLY A 116 2.21 1.62 -15.39
CA GLY A 116 0.94 0.90 -15.52
C GLY A 116 0.57 0.06 -14.31
N ILE A 117 1.30 0.21 -13.20
CA ILE A 117 1.08 -0.57 -11.98
C ILE A 117 0.09 0.16 -11.07
N LEU A 118 -1.02 -0.51 -10.77
CA LEU A 118 -2.08 0.00 -9.90
C LEU A 118 -2.61 1.36 -10.38
N TRP A 119 -2.68 2.37 -9.51
CA TRP A 119 -3.09 3.72 -9.88
C TRP A 119 -2.15 4.43 -10.87
N ARG A 120 -0.92 3.95 -11.10
CA ARG A 120 0.13 4.62 -11.91
C ARG A 120 -0.07 4.42 -13.42
N ASN A 121 -1.26 4.80 -13.89
CA ASN A 121 -1.66 4.75 -15.28
C ASN A 121 -2.30 6.09 -15.72
N PRO A 122 -1.50 7.07 -16.14
CA PRO A 122 -1.99 8.40 -16.52
C PRO A 122 -2.77 8.43 -17.83
N ASN A 123 -2.76 7.33 -18.59
CA ASN A 123 -3.59 7.17 -19.78
C ASN A 123 -5.03 6.73 -19.42
N ASP A 124 -5.29 6.36 -18.16
CA ASP A 124 -6.63 6.03 -17.69
C ASP A 124 -7.50 7.30 -17.59
N GLU A 125 -8.73 7.22 -18.10
CA GLU A 125 -9.67 8.35 -18.11
C GLU A 125 -10.04 8.84 -16.70
N ASN A 126 -9.90 7.99 -15.69
CA ASN A 126 -10.23 8.28 -14.30
C ASN A 126 -9.04 8.86 -13.49
N PHE A 127 -7.85 8.94 -14.09
CA PHE A 127 -6.61 9.30 -13.40
C PHE A 127 -6.63 10.71 -12.78
N THR A 128 -7.12 11.70 -13.53
CA THR A 128 -7.28 13.11 -13.11
C THR A 128 -8.73 13.58 -13.22
N ASN A 129 -9.69 12.78 -12.72
CA ASN A 129 -11.11 13.16 -12.75
C ASN A 129 -11.40 14.35 -11.82
N GLN A 130 -11.36 15.57 -12.35
CA GLN A 130 -11.51 16.80 -11.57
C GLN A 130 -12.80 16.83 -10.74
N GLN A 131 -13.94 16.48 -11.35
CA GLN A 131 -15.23 16.49 -10.66
C GLN A 131 -15.26 15.48 -9.51
N GLY A 132 -14.69 14.29 -9.70
CA GLY A 132 -14.60 13.25 -8.68
C GLY A 132 -13.79 13.72 -7.47
N PHE A 133 -12.63 14.34 -7.72
CA PHE A 133 -11.79 14.92 -6.67
C PHE A 133 -12.49 16.06 -5.92
N GLU A 134 -13.14 16.98 -6.63
CA GLU A 134 -13.90 18.09 -6.01
C GLU A 134 -15.05 17.58 -5.12
N THR A 135 -15.78 16.58 -5.60
CA THR A 135 -16.85 15.93 -4.82
C THR A 135 -16.29 15.30 -3.55
N VAL A 136 -15.22 14.52 -3.64
CA VAL A 136 -14.63 13.85 -2.47
C VAL A 136 -13.99 14.83 -1.50
N LEU A 137 -13.41 15.93 -1.99
CA LEU A 137 -12.90 17.00 -1.12
C LEU A 137 -13.97 17.56 -0.19
N SER A 138 -15.23 17.62 -0.65
CA SER A 138 -16.37 18.06 0.16
C SER A 138 -16.81 17.05 1.24
N TYR A 139 -16.38 15.79 1.15
CA TYR A 139 -16.72 14.76 2.13
C TYR A 139 -15.79 14.73 3.35
N PHE A 140 -14.58 15.26 3.21
CA PHE A 140 -13.60 15.29 4.29
C PHE A 140 -13.87 16.44 5.25
N ASN A 141 -13.91 16.13 6.54
CA ASN A 141 -14.03 17.14 7.60
C ASN A 141 -12.66 17.60 8.11
N ASP A 142 -11.63 16.75 8.03
CA ASP A 142 -10.30 17.06 8.52
C ASP A 142 -9.40 17.69 7.44
N GLU A 143 -8.58 18.67 7.86
CA GLU A 143 -7.69 19.40 6.95
C GLU A 143 -6.55 18.53 6.42
N ARG A 144 -6.14 17.48 7.16
CA ARG A 144 -5.08 16.56 6.72
C ARG A 144 -5.52 15.79 5.48
N SER A 145 -6.72 15.18 5.48
CA SER A 145 -7.26 14.48 4.31
C SER A 145 -7.48 15.40 3.11
N LYS A 146 -8.00 16.62 3.34
CA LYS A 146 -8.19 17.61 2.26
C LYS A 146 -6.86 18.01 1.61
N THR A 147 -5.85 18.27 2.43
CA THR A 147 -4.51 18.63 1.96
C THR A 147 -3.89 17.47 1.18
N LEU A 148 -4.01 16.24 1.70
CA LEU A 148 -3.51 15.04 1.04
C LEU A 148 -4.16 14.85 -0.34
N LEU A 149 -5.49 14.87 -0.42
CA LEU A 149 -6.22 14.72 -1.70
C LEU A 149 -5.82 15.81 -2.71
N THR A 150 -5.70 17.06 -2.24
CA THR A 150 -5.28 18.19 -3.08
C THR A 150 -3.86 17.99 -3.63
N ASN A 151 -2.94 17.51 -2.79
CA ASN A 151 -1.57 17.26 -3.20
C ASN A 151 -1.48 16.07 -4.16
N ILE A 152 -2.25 15.00 -3.95
CA ILE A 152 -2.33 13.87 -4.88
C ILE A 152 -2.83 14.35 -6.25
N ALA A 153 -3.87 15.19 -6.29
CA ALA A 153 -4.37 15.76 -7.54
C ALA A 153 -3.28 16.55 -8.28
N LYS A 154 -2.52 17.39 -7.57
CA LYS A 154 -1.40 18.15 -8.14
C LYS A 154 -0.28 17.23 -8.63
N PHE A 155 0.07 16.22 -7.85
CA PHE A 155 1.10 15.25 -8.21
C PHE A 155 0.73 14.49 -9.47
N ARG A 156 -0.52 14.01 -9.58
CA ARG A 156 -1.01 13.32 -10.77
C ARG A 156 -1.02 14.22 -12.02
N GLN A 157 -1.10 15.54 -11.87
CA GLN A 157 -1.01 16.46 -13.01
C GLN A 157 0.43 16.75 -13.46
N SER A 158 1.39 16.82 -12.52
CA SER A 158 2.73 17.38 -12.78
C SER A 158 3.87 16.36 -12.69
N PHE A 159 3.68 15.29 -11.91
CA PHE A 159 4.73 14.37 -11.43
C PHE A 159 5.92 15.09 -10.79
N ALA A 160 5.72 16.33 -10.32
CA ALA A 160 6.79 17.15 -9.80
C ALA A 160 7.22 16.68 -8.42
N VAL A 161 8.53 16.67 -8.17
CA VAL A 161 9.13 16.26 -6.89
C VAL A 161 8.58 17.05 -5.70
N LYS A 162 8.33 18.35 -5.88
CA LYS A 162 7.74 19.23 -4.85
C LYS A 162 6.34 18.81 -4.41
N ASP A 163 5.61 18.11 -5.28
CA ASP A 163 4.23 17.65 -5.06
C ASP A 163 4.22 16.16 -4.66
N TYR A 164 5.39 15.51 -4.55
CA TYR A 164 5.50 14.10 -4.16
C TYR A 164 4.87 13.86 -2.77
N ILE A 165 4.08 12.80 -2.69
CA ILE A 165 3.35 12.46 -1.47
C ILE A 165 4.25 11.60 -0.59
N LYS A 166 4.68 12.19 0.53
CA LYS A 166 5.36 11.46 1.59
C LYS A 166 4.33 10.72 2.44
N PRO A 167 4.59 9.45 2.79
CA PRO A 167 3.72 8.73 3.69
C PRO A 167 3.78 9.28 5.12
N ASP A 168 2.73 8.99 5.86
CA ASP A 168 2.63 9.16 7.31
C ASP A 168 3.50 8.11 8.00
N TYR A 169 4.27 8.52 9.02
CA TYR A 169 5.15 7.62 9.75
C TYR A 169 4.37 6.85 10.83
N CYS A 170 3.63 5.84 10.41
CA CYS A 170 2.86 4.97 11.28
C CYS A 170 2.60 3.61 10.63
N GLU A 171 2.13 2.67 11.44
CA GLU A 171 1.59 1.41 10.95
C GLU A 171 0.25 1.66 10.25
N GLU A 172 0.08 1.07 9.06
CA GLU A 172 -1.19 1.10 8.34
C GLU A 172 -2.32 0.54 9.22
N TYR A 173 -3.53 1.09 9.10
CA TYR A 173 -4.71 0.81 9.93
C TYR A 173 -4.68 1.37 11.36
N PHE A 174 -3.52 1.85 11.83
CA PHE A 174 -3.36 2.45 13.17
C PHE A 174 -2.75 3.87 13.15
N PRO A 175 -3.21 4.79 12.28
CA PRO A 175 -2.73 6.17 12.32
C PRO A 175 -3.04 6.84 13.68
N PRO A 176 -2.08 7.55 14.30
CA PRO A 176 -2.24 8.10 15.66
C PRO A 176 -3.41 9.08 15.83
N ASP A 177 -3.86 9.70 14.74
CA ASP A 177 -4.91 10.72 14.74
C ASP A 177 -6.31 10.16 14.38
N ILE A 178 -6.43 8.86 14.09
CA ILE A 178 -7.72 8.21 13.79
C ILE A 178 -7.86 6.93 14.63
N ASP A 179 -8.79 6.93 15.59
CA ASP A 179 -9.20 5.70 16.30
C ASP A 179 -10.22 4.93 15.44
N LEU A 180 -9.70 4.05 14.58
CA LEU A 180 -10.53 3.17 13.72
C LEU A 180 -11.49 2.29 14.52
N CYS A 181 -11.23 2.04 15.81
CA CYS A 181 -12.08 1.23 16.67
C CYS A 181 -12.96 2.06 17.61
N THR A 182 -13.09 3.37 17.36
CA THR A 182 -13.86 4.26 18.22
C THR A 182 -15.32 3.83 18.33
N GLY A 183 -15.84 3.82 19.56
CA GLY A 183 -17.23 3.41 19.86
C GLY A 183 -17.51 1.91 19.70
N LEU A 184 -16.49 1.04 19.67
CA LEU A 184 -16.62 -0.42 19.55
C LEU A 184 -16.01 -1.18 20.74
N ASP A 185 -16.78 -1.58 21.74
CA ASP A 185 -16.19 -2.27 22.91
C ASP A 185 -15.57 -3.63 22.59
N LYS A 186 -16.18 -4.38 21.67
CA LYS A 186 -15.73 -5.68 21.18
C LYS A 186 -15.58 -5.62 19.68
N LEU A 187 -14.56 -6.26 19.11
CA LEU A 187 -14.29 -6.22 17.68
C LEU A 187 -14.70 -7.51 16.99
N HIS A 188 -15.43 -7.35 15.89
CA HIS A 188 -15.87 -8.40 14.99
C HIS A 188 -15.48 -8.00 13.57
N ILE A 189 -14.35 -8.54 13.12
CA ILE A 189 -13.58 -8.04 11.99
C ILE A 189 -13.75 -8.95 10.78
N LEU A 190 -14.04 -8.34 9.63
CA LEU A 190 -13.84 -8.96 8.31
C LEU A 190 -12.58 -8.37 7.69
N ASP A 191 -11.63 -9.23 7.32
CA ASP A 191 -10.39 -8.88 6.64
C ASP A 191 -10.44 -9.43 5.21
N CYS A 192 -10.77 -8.56 4.26
CA CYS A 192 -10.90 -8.90 2.85
C CYS A 192 -9.58 -8.59 2.14
N GLY A 193 -8.87 -9.64 1.70
CA GLY A 193 -7.50 -9.53 1.21
C GLY A 193 -6.50 -9.59 2.35
N ALA A 194 -6.45 -10.74 3.03
CA ALA A 194 -5.66 -10.93 4.25
C ALA A 194 -4.19 -11.32 3.99
N PHE A 195 -3.82 -11.53 2.71
CA PHE A 195 -2.46 -11.81 2.27
C PHE A 195 -1.78 -12.92 3.08
N ASP A 196 -0.63 -12.67 3.69
CA ASP A 196 0.13 -13.65 4.45
C ASP A 196 -0.25 -13.71 5.95
N GLY A 197 -1.22 -12.90 6.37
CA GLY A 197 -1.64 -12.75 7.76
C GLY A 197 -0.79 -11.76 8.56
N ASP A 198 -0.07 -10.86 7.93
CA ASP A 198 0.51 -9.67 8.58
C ASP A 198 -0.56 -8.88 9.37
N THR A 199 -1.69 -8.58 8.75
CA THR A 199 -2.76 -7.72 9.27
C THR A 199 -3.40 -8.36 10.52
N ILE A 200 -3.62 -9.68 10.52
CA ILE A 200 -4.13 -10.37 11.72
C ILE A 200 -3.15 -10.23 12.90
N ASN A 201 -1.83 -10.29 12.65
CA ASN A 201 -0.83 -10.07 13.71
C ASN A 201 -0.88 -8.63 14.24
N GLN A 202 -0.99 -7.63 13.36
CA GLN A 202 -1.09 -6.21 13.75
C GLN A 202 -2.32 -5.97 14.64
N PHE A 203 -3.49 -6.42 14.20
CA PHE A 203 -4.75 -6.25 14.93
C PHE A 203 -4.73 -6.93 16.31
N PHE A 204 -4.26 -8.18 16.40
CA PHE A 204 -4.18 -8.87 17.69
C PHE A 204 -3.08 -8.32 18.61
N THR A 205 -2.03 -7.72 18.05
CA THR A 205 -1.03 -6.97 18.85
C THR A 205 -1.66 -5.73 19.47
N ALA A 206 -2.43 -4.97 18.68
CA ALA A 206 -3.07 -3.72 19.12
C ALA A 206 -4.23 -3.95 20.10
N PHE A 207 -5.10 -4.93 19.83
CA PHE A 207 -6.39 -5.04 20.50
C PHE A 207 -6.61 -6.30 21.34
N LYS A 208 -5.78 -7.34 21.15
CA LYS A 208 -5.74 -8.53 22.01
C LYS A 208 -7.13 -9.14 22.24
N GLU A 209 -7.55 -9.31 23.49
CA GLU A 209 -8.83 -9.93 23.88
C GLU A 209 -10.07 -9.12 23.47
N ARG A 210 -9.91 -7.86 23.03
CA ARG A 210 -11.01 -7.06 22.49
C ARG A 210 -11.54 -7.66 21.18
N ILE A 211 -10.72 -8.40 20.44
CA ILE A 211 -11.13 -9.12 19.22
C ILE A 211 -11.87 -10.40 19.59
N GLN A 212 -13.16 -10.43 19.27
CA GLN A 212 -14.04 -11.58 19.54
C GLN A 212 -14.16 -12.48 18.32
N SER A 213 -14.17 -11.91 17.11
CA SER A 213 -14.08 -12.68 15.87
C SER A 213 -13.24 -11.99 14.81
N TYR A 214 -12.47 -12.78 14.09
CA TYR A 214 -11.63 -12.35 12.96
C TYR A 214 -11.84 -13.31 11.80
N LYS A 215 -12.38 -12.81 10.69
CA LYS A 215 -12.66 -13.61 9.50
C LYS A 215 -11.85 -13.07 8.33
N ALA A 216 -10.91 -13.86 7.86
CA ALA A 216 -9.91 -13.46 6.87
C ALA A 216 -10.16 -14.17 5.52
N PHE A 217 -10.12 -13.43 4.42
CA PHE A 217 -10.33 -13.94 3.07
C PHE A 217 -9.07 -13.74 2.24
N GLU A 218 -8.55 -14.82 1.66
CA GLU A 218 -7.33 -14.82 0.84
C GLU A 218 -7.32 -16.03 -0.10
N LEU A 219 -6.76 -15.88 -1.30
CA LEU A 219 -6.66 -16.97 -2.29
C LEU A 219 -5.23 -17.49 -2.42
N GLU A 220 -4.28 -16.62 -2.77
CA GLU A 220 -2.93 -17.01 -3.17
C GLU A 220 -2.05 -17.32 -1.95
N ASN A 221 -2.13 -16.48 -0.92
CA ASN A 221 -1.27 -16.55 0.26
C ASN A 221 -1.91 -17.31 1.44
N TYR A 222 -2.96 -18.08 1.16
CA TYR A 222 -3.81 -18.74 2.16
C TYR A 222 -3.04 -19.65 3.13
N GLN A 223 -1.99 -20.32 2.68
CA GLN A 223 -1.16 -21.17 3.55
C GLN A 223 -0.36 -20.35 4.60
N ALA A 224 0.17 -19.19 4.18
CA ALA A 224 0.85 -18.29 5.11
C ALA A 224 -0.15 -17.68 6.10
N LEU A 225 -1.29 -17.20 5.61
CA LEU A 225 -2.40 -16.68 6.43
C LEU A 225 -2.83 -17.69 7.51
N THR A 226 -3.10 -18.94 7.13
CA THR A 226 -3.56 -19.96 8.09
C THR A 226 -2.48 -20.30 9.14
N SER A 227 -1.20 -20.19 8.79
CA SER A 227 -0.08 -20.37 9.72
C SER A 227 -0.01 -19.23 10.73
N ALA A 228 -0.15 -17.97 10.28
CA ALA A 228 -0.23 -16.80 11.14
C ALA A 228 -1.46 -16.88 12.07
N ALA A 229 -2.64 -17.16 11.50
CA ALA A 229 -3.89 -17.29 12.25
C ALA A 229 -3.85 -18.41 13.29
N SER A 230 -3.20 -19.53 13.01
CA SER A 230 -3.01 -20.62 13.98
C SER A 230 -2.18 -20.19 15.18
N SER A 231 -1.11 -19.42 14.94
CA SER A 231 -0.27 -18.86 16.01
C SER A 231 -1.06 -17.90 16.89
N ILE A 232 -1.84 -17.01 16.29
CA ILE A 232 -2.74 -16.09 17.01
C ILE A 232 -3.82 -16.86 17.78
N LYS A 233 -4.44 -17.88 17.20
CA LYS A 233 -5.46 -18.70 17.87
C LYS A 233 -4.93 -19.40 19.10
N ASN A 234 -3.67 -19.85 19.08
CA ASN A 234 -3.01 -20.43 20.25
C ASN A 234 -2.81 -19.41 21.38
N ALA A 235 -2.46 -18.17 21.04
CA ALA A 235 -2.31 -17.08 22.00
C ALA A 235 -3.67 -16.57 22.53
N TYR A 236 -4.71 -16.59 21.70
CA TYR A 236 -6.05 -16.07 22.01
C TYR A 236 -7.14 -17.13 21.79
N PRO A 237 -7.20 -18.19 22.61
CA PRO A 237 -8.08 -19.34 22.38
C PRO A 237 -9.57 -18.99 22.41
N GLN A 238 -9.96 -17.87 23.02
CA GLN A 238 -11.35 -17.41 23.09
C GLN A 238 -11.82 -16.68 21.82
N ALA A 239 -10.92 -16.15 20.99
CA ALA A 239 -11.29 -15.45 19.77
C ALA A 239 -11.73 -16.45 18.69
N ASN A 240 -12.83 -16.16 17.99
CA ASN A 240 -13.25 -16.96 16.84
C ASN A 240 -12.51 -16.51 15.58
N ILE A 241 -11.52 -17.30 15.12
CA ILE A 241 -10.67 -16.96 13.99
C ILE A 241 -10.94 -17.96 12.87
N ASN A 242 -11.33 -17.45 11.70
CA ASN A 242 -11.63 -18.26 10.52
C ASN A 242 -10.93 -17.67 9.30
N CYS A 243 -10.28 -18.51 8.51
CA CYS A 243 -9.69 -18.11 7.23
C CYS A 243 -10.47 -18.82 6.10
N PHE A 244 -10.72 -18.11 5.02
CA PHE A 244 -11.50 -18.58 3.87
C PHE A 244 -10.62 -18.51 2.61
N PRO A 245 -10.42 -19.62 1.89
CA PRO A 245 -9.67 -19.66 0.63
C PRO A 245 -10.54 -19.15 -0.52
N MET A 246 -10.98 -17.90 -0.42
CA MET A 246 -12.03 -17.30 -1.25
C MET A 246 -11.72 -15.83 -1.51
N GLY A 247 -12.04 -15.37 -2.71
CA GLY A 247 -12.13 -13.94 -3.01
C GLY A 247 -13.46 -13.37 -2.50
N VAL A 248 -13.52 -12.06 -2.38
CA VAL A 248 -14.71 -11.33 -1.94
C VAL A 248 -15.16 -10.40 -3.06
N GLY A 249 -16.45 -10.34 -3.33
CA GLY A 249 -16.99 -9.53 -4.42
C GLY A 249 -18.46 -9.18 -4.22
N ASN A 250 -19.10 -8.74 -5.31
CA ASN A 250 -20.49 -8.29 -5.31
C ASN A 250 -21.51 -9.42 -5.56
N THR A 251 -21.06 -10.60 -5.95
CA THR A 251 -21.88 -11.79 -6.22
C THR A 251 -21.22 -13.05 -5.65
N ASN A 252 -22.00 -14.14 -5.52
CA ASN A 252 -21.43 -15.46 -5.27
C ASN A 252 -21.23 -16.16 -6.61
N GLU A 253 -19.99 -16.48 -6.94
CA GLU A 253 -19.65 -17.12 -8.20
C GLU A 253 -18.40 -17.99 -8.10
N VAL A 254 -18.24 -18.85 -9.09
CA VAL A 254 -17.03 -19.65 -9.29
C VAL A 254 -16.40 -19.19 -10.59
N LEU A 255 -15.25 -18.54 -10.49
CA LEU A 255 -14.45 -18.16 -11.65
C LEU A 255 -13.50 -19.31 -11.99
N ARG A 256 -13.44 -19.67 -13.26
CA ARG A 256 -12.58 -20.76 -13.74
C ARG A 256 -11.50 -20.22 -14.66
N PHE A 257 -10.27 -20.66 -14.45
CA PHE A 257 -9.12 -20.26 -15.25
C PHE A 257 -8.49 -21.47 -15.94
N SER A 258 -8.30 -21.36 -17.25
CA SER A 258 -7.57 -22.36 -18.01
C SER A 258 -6.06 -22.14 -17.87
N SER A 259 -5.36 -23.19 -17.45
CA SER A 259 -3.90 -23.28 -17.47
C SER A 259 -3.41 -23.38 -18.93
N GLY A 260 -3.01 -22.25 -19.52
CA GLY A 260 -2.43 -22.19 -20.86
C GLY A 260 -1.21 -21.27 -20.90
N ASP A 261 -0.06 -21.82 -21.28
CA ASP A 261 1.28 -21.24 -21.43
C ASP A 261 1.45 -19.71 -21.21
N GLY A 262 1.69 -19.34 -19.95
CA GLY A 262 2.32 -18.07 -19.54
C GLY A 262 1.39 -16.86 -19.35
N ALA A 263 1.59 -16.15 -18.23
CA ALA A 263 1.15 -14.79 -17.84
C ALA A 263 -0.30 -14.30 -18.14
N ALA A 264 -1.14 -15.05 -18.85
CA ALA A 264 -2.50 -14.68 -19.19
C ALA A 264 -3.43 -15.85 -18.86
N SER A 265 -3.86 -15.92 -17.60
CA SER A 265 -4.98 -16.76 -17.21
C SER A 265 -6.27 -16.14 -17.76
N HIS A 266 -6.89 -16.77 -18.75
CA HIS A 266 -8.20 -16.36 -19.25
C HIS A 266 -9.31 -17.04 -18.46
N ILE A 267 -10.36 -16.27 -18.14
CA ILE A 267 -11.60 -16.84 -17.57
C ILE A 267 -12.22 -17.75 -18.63
N SER A 268 -12.43 -19.02 -18.29
CA SER A 268 -12.94 -20.06 -19.17
C SER A 268 -13.82 -21.02 -18.37
N ASP A 269 -15.03 -21.32 -18.86
CA ASP A 269 -15.95 -22.28 -18.24
C ASP A 269 -15.34 -23.70 -18.08
N GLU A 270 -14.29 -24.00 -18.85
CA GLU A 270 -13.56 -25.28 -18.89
C GLU A 270 -12.20 -25.20 -18.17
N GLY A 271 -11.92 -24.13 -17.42
CA GLY A 271 -10.66 -23.95 -16.68
C GLY A 271 -10.43 -24.97 -15.55
N GLU A 272 -9.17 -25.35 -15.32
CA GLU A 272 -8.79 -26.32 -14.29
C GLU A 272 -8.64 -25.70 -12.88
N THR A 273 -8.41 -24.38 -12.80
CA THR A 273 -8.31 -23.67 -11.52
C THR A 273 -9.63 -22.96 -11.22
N GLU A 274 -10.25 -23.30 -10.10
CA GLU A 274 -11.48 -22.66 -9.61
C GLU A 274 -11.16 -21.66 -8.50
N ILE A 275 -11.67 -20.43 -8.64
CA ILE A 275 -11.64 -19.39 -7.63
C ILE A 275 -13.08 -19.15 -7.17
N PHE A 276 -13.30 -19.26 -5.86
CA PHE A 276 -14.59 -18.98 -5.25
C PHE A 276 -14.66 -17.52 -4.84
N ILE A 277 -15.65 -16.80 -5.35
CA ILE A 277 -15.96 -15.43 -4.95
C ILE A 277 -17.23 -15.45 -4.12
N VAL A 278 -17.20 -14.77 -2.96
CA VAL A 278 -18.36 -14.68 -2.07
C VAL A 278 -18.80 -13.23 -1.85
N LYS A 279 -20.11 -13.07 -1.74
CA LYS A 279 -20.75 -11.82 -1.35
C LYS A 279 -20.87 -11.75 0.18
N LEU A 280 -20.39 -10.66 0.78
CA LEU A 280 -20.40 -10.50 2.24
C LEU A 280 -21.81 -10.44 2.82
N ASP A 281 -22.73 -9.70 2.19
CA ASP A 281 -24.12 -9.60 2.64
C ASP A 281 -24.79 -10.98 2.75
N ASP A 282 -24.46 -11.93 1.87
CA ASP A 282 -25.06 -13.27 1.87
C ASP A 282 -24.39 -14.19 2.91
N THR A 283 -23.06 -14.18 2.96
CA THR A 283 -22.28 -15.05 3.85
C THR A 283 -22.27 -14.58 5.31
N HIS A 284 -22.55 -13.30 5.56
CA HIS A 284 -22.46 -12.66 6.87
C HIS A 284 -23.75 -11.98 7.34
N ALA A 285 -24.88 -12.19 6.65
CA ALA A 285 -26.20 -11.62 7.01
C ALA A 285 -26.55 -11.72 8.51
N ASN A 286 -26.19 -12.83 9.15
CA ASN A 286 -26.49 -13.11 10.56
C ASN A 286 -25.25 -13.02 11.48
N SER A 287 -24.11 -12.55 10.96
CA SER A 287 -22.91 -12.30 11.77
C SER A 287 -22.95 -10.88 12.33
N MET A 288 -22.45 -10.71 13.55
CA MET A 288 -22.08 -9.37 14.03
C MET A 288 -20.79 -8.96 13.33
N VAL A 289 -20.81 -7.82 12.64
CA VAL A 289 -19.67 -7.23 11.94
C VAL A 289 -19.65 -5.75 12.30
N ASN A 290 -18.53 -5.29 12.84
CA ASN A 290 -18.38 -3.88 13.21
C ASN A 290 -17.07 -3.25 12.76
N LEU A 291 -16.21 -4.02 12.10
CA LEU A 291 -15.04 -3.52 11.40
C LEU A 291 -14.82 -4.31 10.11
N ILE A 292 -14.56 -3.63 9.00
CA ILE A 292 -14.21 -4.25 7.72
C ILE A 292 -12.91 -3.63 7.22
N LYS A 293 -11.90 -4.47 6.95
CA LYS A 293 -10.71 -4.09 6.17
C LYS A 293 -10.87 -4.62 4.75
N ILE A 294 -10.59 -3.78 3.76
CA ILE A 294 -10.73 -4.10 2.33
C ILE A 294 -9.43 -3.70 1.62
N ASP A 295 -8.74 -4.69 1.10
CA ASP A 295 -7.54 -4.51 0.27
C ASP A 295 -7.44 -5.69 -0.71
N VAL A 296 -8.23 -5.63 -1.79
CA VAL A 296 -8.52 -6.81 -2.64
C VAL A 296 -8.07 -6.63 -4.10
N GLU A 297 -6.89 -6.04 -4.29
CA GLU A 297 -6.17 -5.98 -5.58
C GLU A 297 -7.04 -5.54 -6.78
N GLY A 298 -7.91 -4.54 -6.56
CA GLY A 298 -8.76 -3.96 -7.60
C GLY A 298 -10.24 -4.31 -7.51
N ALA A 299 -10.64 -5.31 -6.73
CA ALA A 299 -12.05 -5.66 -6.51
C ALA A 299 -12.73 -4.81 -5.40
N ASP A 300 -12.10 -3.72 -4.95
CA ASP A 300 -12.51 -3.00 -3.74
C ASP A 300 -13.93 -2.43 -3.82
N LEU A 301 -14.31 -1.88 -4.98
CA LEU A 301 -15.67 -1.39 -5.24
C LEU A 301 -16.71 -2.52 -5.22
N ASP A 302 -16.34 -3.72 -5.70
CA ASP A 302 -17.22 -4.89 -5.69
C ASP A 302 -17.40 -5.44 -4.28
N VAL A 303 -16.35 -5.45 -3.46
CA VAL A 303 -16.46 -5.82 -2.04
C VAL A 303 -17.38 -4.86 -1.29
N ILE A 304 -17.21 -3.55 -1.49
CA ILE A 304 -18.09 -2.54 -0.88
C ILE A 304 -19.54 -2.75 -1.32
N SER A 305 -19.77 -3.00 -2.61
CA SER A 305 -21.11 -3.27 -3.16
C SER A 305 -21.71 -4.57 -2.62
N GLY A 306 -20.88 -5.60 -2.46
CA GLY A 306 -21.24 -6.89 -1.89
C GLY A 306 -21.49 -6.87 -0.38
N ALA A 307 -21.10 -5.79 0.31
CA ALA A 307 -21.32 -5.56 1.74
C ALA A 307 -22.31 -4.42 2.01
N ALA A 308 -23.05 -3.95 0.99
CA ALA A 308 -23.85 -2.74 1.09
C ALA A 308 -24.92 -2.82 2.19
N GLU A 309 -25.58 -3.97 2.37
CA GLU A 309 -26.57 -4.14 3.43
C GLU A 309 -25.91 -4.21 4.82
N LEU A 310 -24.77 -4.88 4.98
CA LEU A 310 -23.99 -4.86 6.22
C LEU A 310 -23.55 -3.43 6.58
N ILE A 311 -23.03 -2.68 5.61
CA ILE A 311 -22.57 -1.30 5.79
C ILE A 311 -23.73 -0.40 6.22
N LYS A 312 -24.89 -0.55 5.59
CA LYS A 312 -26.09 0.24 5.88
C LYS A 312 -26.73 -0.10 7.23
N GLN A 313 -26.82 -1.39 7.57
CA GLN A 313 -27.56 -1.86 8.73
C GLN A 313 -26.71 -1.88 10.01
N GLN A 314 -25.47 -2.40 9.92
CA GLN A 314 -24.59 -2.58 11.09
C GLN A 314 -23.63 -1.40 11.28
N ARG A 315 -23.41 -0.58 10.24
CA ARG A 315 -22.53 0.60 10.26
C ARG A 315 -21.14 0.27 10.83
N PRO A 316 -20.46 -0.77 10.30
CA PRO A 316 -19.11 -1.11 10.73
C PRO A 316 -18.16 0.06 10.46
N ASN A 317 -17.12 0.23 11.25
CA ASN A 317 -16.02 1.09 10.81
C ASN A 317 -15.31 0.38 9.63
N ILE A 318 -14.72 1.14 8.72
CA ILE A 318 -14.12 0.59 7.49
C ILE A 318 -12.73 1.18 7.29
N ALA A 319 -11.75 0.35 6.95
CA ALA A 319 -10.51 0.78 6.33
C ALA A 319 -10.42 0.14 4.94
N VAL A 320 -10.22 0.94 3.90
CA VAL A 320 -10.21 0.46 2.52
C VAL A 320 -9.10 1.12 1.72
N SER A 321 -8.35 0.32 0.98
CA SER A 321 -7.31 0.82 0.09
C SER A 321 -7.89 1.52 -1.14
N CYS A 322 -7.25 2.62 -1.52
CA CYS A 322 -7.69 3.53 -2.59
C CYS A 322 -6.64 3.66 -3.70
N TYR A 323 -5.71 2.70 -3.79
CA TYR A 323 -4.53 2.78 -4.67
C TYR A 323 -4.49 1.74 -5.79
N HIS A 324 -5.37 0.73 -5.81
CA HIS A 324 -5.32 -0.33 -6.83
C HIS A 324 -5.70 0.13 -8.24
N GLN A 325 -6.60 1.11 -8.37
CA GLN A 325 -7.00 1.65 -9.67
C GLN A 325 -6.95 3.19 -9.65
N PRO A 326 -6.70 3.83 -10.81
CA PRO A 326 -6.68 5.30 -10.91
C PRO A 326 -7.92 5.97 -10.32
N GLY A 327 -9.10 5.38 -10.55
CA GLY A 327 -10.39 5.90 -10.10
C GLY A 327 -10.75 5.65 -8.62
N HIS A 328 -10.10 4.69 -7.94
CA HIS A 328 -10.49 4.26 -6.60
C HIS A 328 -10.46 5.41 -5.57
N ILE A 329 -9.51 6.33 -5.71
CA ILE A 329 -9.38 7.51 -4.83
C ILE A 329 -10.65 8.39 -4.76
N TRP A 330 -11.49 8.38 -5.79
CA TRP A 330 -12.74 9.15 -5.80
C TRP A 330 -14.00 8.28 -5.89
N GLN A 331 -13.94 7.11 -6.51
CA GLN A 331 -15.07 6.19 -6.62
C GLN A 331 -15.43 5.56 -5.27
N ILE A 332 -14.43 5.12 -4.49
CA ILE A 332 -14.65 4.45 -3.21
C ILE A 332 -15.33 5.38 -2.19
N PRO A 333 -14.83 6.61 -1.93
CA PRO A 333 -15.50 7.54 -1.03
C PRO A 333 -16.95 7.87 -1.45
N GLN A 334 -17.21 8.01 -2.76
CA GLN A 334 -18.54 8.27 -3.30
C GLN A 334 -19.50 7.09 -3.09
N LEU A 335 -19.04 5.86 -3.31
CA LEU A 335 -19.84 4.66 -3.08
C LEU A 335 -20.17 4.51 -1.59
N ILE A 336 -19.18 4.66 -0.71
CA ILE A 336 -19.39 4.63 0.75
C ILE A 336 -20.43 5.67 1.18
N LYS A 337 -20.32 6.91 0.68
CA LYS A 337 -21.28 7.99 0.99
C LYS A 337 -22.68 7.73 0.43
N THR A 338 -22.78 7.04 -0.70
CA THR A 338 -24.06 6.64 -1.29
C THR A 338 -24.74 5.57 -0.43
N ILE A 339 -23.99 4.59 0.06
CA ILE A 339 -24.53 3.52 0.91
C ILE A 339 -24.89 4.05 2.31
N ASN A 340 -23.99 4.84 2.92
CA ASN A 340 -24.22 5.45 4.23
C ASN A 340 -23.64 6.88 4.29
N PRO A 341 -24.50 7.92 4.21
CA PRO A 341 -24.05 9.31 4.23
C PRO A 341 -23.48 9.76 5.59
N ASP A 342 -23.74 9.01 6.66
CA ASP A 342 -23.36 9.36 8.04
C ASP A 342 -21.90 9.02 8.39
N TYR A 343 -21.15 8.35 7.51
CA TYR A 343 -19.72 8.16 7.70
C TYR A 343 -18.95 9.48 7.70
N GLN A 344 -18.08 9.67 8.67
CA GLN A 344 -16.96 10.60 8.57
C GLN A 344 -15.80 9.87 7.90
N LEU A 345 -15.22 10.50 6.88
CA LEU A 345 -14.15 9.93 6.07
C LEU A 345 -12.82 10.60 6.44
N PHE A 346 -11.74 9.82 6.39
CA PHE A 346 -10.36 10.27 6.57
C PHE A 346 -9.45 9.53 5.59
N LEU A 347 -8.42 10.18 5.06
CA LEU A 347 -7.51 9.62 4.06
C LEU A 347 -6.06 9.76 4.53
N ARG A 348 -5.29 8.68 4.55
CA ARG A 348 -3.86 8.68 4.94
C ARG A 348 -3.03 7.90 3.93
N GLN A 349 -1.76 8.24 3.83
CA GLN A 349 -0.81 7.61 2.92
C GLN A 349 0.19 6.82 3.76
N HIS A 350 0.23 5.50 3.69
CA HIS A 350 1.14 4.69 4.50
C HIS A 350 2.36 4.21 3.71
N GLY A 351 2.29 4.18 2.38
CA GLY A 351 3.38 3.71 1.51
C GLY A 351 3.96 4.82 0.63
N HIS A 352 5.16 4.57 0.10
CA HIS A 352 5.73 5.40 -0.96
C HIS A 352 5.07 5.12 -2.32
N TYR A 353 5.34 5.95 -3.34
CA TYR A 353 4.82 5.76 -4.71
C TYR A 353 3.29 5.60 -4.79
N GLY A 354 2.55 6.14 -3.81
CA GLY A 354 1.10 6.04 -3.71
C GLY A 354 0.56 4.68 -3.25
N PHE A 355 1.42 3.73 -2.84
CA PHE A 355 0.99 2.47 -2.20
C PHE A 355 0.35 2.73 -0.83
N GLU A 356 -0.55 1.87 -0.38
CA GLU A 356 -1.18 1.95 0.95
C GLU A 356 -1.85 3.33 1.21
N LEU A 357 -2.46 3.90 0.16
CA LEU A 357 -3.37 5.03 0.32
C LEU A 357 -4.70 4.50 0.86
N THR A 358 -5.03 4.81 2.10
CA THR A 358 -6.12 4.14 2.82
C THR A 358 -7.17 5.13 3.31
N LEU A 359 -8.43 4.82 3.01
CA LEU A 359 -9.61 5.56 3.42
C LEU A 359 -10.20 4.90 4.67
N TYR A 360 -10.36 5.69 5.72
CA TYR A 360 -10.98 5.31 6.97
C TYR A 360 -12.39 5.89 7.04
N CYS A 361 -13.37 5.05 7.33
CA CYS A 361 -14.78 5.44 7.42
C CYS A 361 -15.30 5.09 8.82
N ILE A 362 -15.70 6.10 9.59
CA ILE A 362 -16.23 5.93 10.94
C ILE A 362 -17.63 6.56 11.02
N ASP A 363 -18.64 5.81 11.45
CA ASP A 363 -20.00 6.34 11.55
C ASP A 363 -20.04 7.49 12.56
N LYS A 364 -20.64 8.63 12.20
CA LYS A 364 -20.64 9.84 13.04
C LYS A 364 -21.20 9.63 14.45
N SER A 365 -22.08 8.63 14.65
CA SER A 365 -22.62 8.32 15.97
C SER A 365 -21.55 7.84 16.96
N ARG A 366 -20.44 7.26 16.47
CA ARG A 366 -19.36 6.72 17.30
C ARG A 366 -18.58 7.80 18.05
N PHE A 367 -18.45 9.00 17.47
CA PHE A 367 -17.75 10.12 18.10
C PHE A 367 -18.52 10.74 19.28
N ASN A 368 -19.86 10.63 19.28
CA ASN A 368 -20.69 11.17 20.35
C ASN A 368 -20.64 10.32 21.64
N HIS A 369 -20.09 9.10 21.55
CA HIS A 369 -19.93 8.19 22.69
C HIS A 369 -18.55 8.28 23.35
N VAL A 370 -17.67 9.21 22.91
CA VAL A 370 -16.33 9.41 23.48
C VAL A 370 -16.45 10.19 24.81
N THR A 371 -16.83 9.49 25.88
CA THR A 371 -16.63 9.94 27.26
C THR A 371 -15.38 9.26 27.84
N LYS A 372 -14.19 9.56 27.29
CA LYS A 372 -12.88 9.57 27.98
C LYS A 372 -11.75 9.63 26.93
N PRO A 373 -10.74 10.49 27.12
CA PRO A 373 -9.50 10.38 26.37
C PRO A 373 -8.67 9.22 26.94
N PHE A 374 -8.04 8.42 26.08
CA PHE A 374 -7.00 7.48 26.49
C PHE A 374 -5.90 7.37 25.45
N TYR A 375 -4.80 8.06 25.71
CA TYR A 375 -3.46 7.52 25.58
C TYR A 375 -2.67 7.99 26.81
N ASN A 376 -2.28 7.06 27.67
CA ASN A 376 -1.21 7.19 28.66
C ASN A 376 -0.34 5.94 28.52
#